data_AF-A0A0C9V624-F1
#
_entry.id   AF-A0A0C9V624-F1
#
_cell.length_a   1.000
_cell.length_b   1.000
_cell.length_c   1.000
_cell.angle_alpha   90.00
_cell.angle_beta   90.00
_cell.angle_gamma   90.00
#
_symmetry.space_group_name_H-M   'P 1'
#
loop_
_entity.id
_entity.type
_entity.pdbx_description
1 polymer ?
#
loop_
_entity_poly.entity_id
_entity_poly.type
_entity_poly.pdbx_seq_one_letter_code
_entity_poly.pdbx_strand_id
1 'polypeptide(L)'
;MVYGRRFRSHRKVFHQNFNMNMVPKYRPVQLKNTRSLLLRLLDTPDAGIMDNLRSSVAGTILEVVYGYNVASADDYFLQTTERSMTAFIEAVQPGKFLVETFPLLQHIPSWFPGAGFKRL
;
A
#
# COMPACT_ATOMS: atom_id res chain seq x y z
N MET A 1 -0.59 -10.53 13.74
CA MET A 1 0.19 -11.63 14.38
C MET A 1 0.31 -11.37 15.86
N VAL A 2 0.07 -12.36 16.70
CA VAL A 2 0.30 -12.26 18.15
C VAL A 2 1.81 -12.14 18.41
N TYR A 3 2.19 -11.37 19.44
CA TYR A 3 3.58 -11.24 19.85
C TYR A 3 4.18 -12.62 20.20
N GLY A 4 5.40 -12.90 19.72
CA GLY A 4 6.04 -14.20 19.93
C GLY A 4 7.31 -14.36 19.10
N ARG A 5 7.92 -15.57 19.12
CA ARG A 5 9.14 -15.88 18.36
C ARG A 5 8.98 -15.55 16.87
N ARG A 6 7.88 -15.98 16.25
CA ARG A 6 7.60 -15.70 14.82
C ARG A 6 7.56 -14.21 14.52
N PHE A 7 6.79 -13.43 15.29
CA PHE A 7 6.71 -11.98 15.12
C PHE A 7 8.09 -11.32 15.27
N ARG A 8 8.86 -11.71 16.29
CA ARG A 8 10.22 -11.18 16.51
C ARG A 8 11.15 -11.48 15.33
N SER A 9 11.08 -12.67 14.75
CA SER A 9 11.86 -13.03 13.57
C SER A 9 11.49 -12.18 12.35
N HIS A 10 10.19 -12.02 12.06
CA HIS A 10 9.74 -11.15 10.95
C HIS A 10 10.19 -9.69 11.17
N ARG A 11 10.04 -9.16 12.38
CA ARG A 11 10.48 -7.80 12.72
C ARG A 11 11.99 -7.63 12.58
N LYS A 12 12.79 -8.63 12.95
CA LYS A 12 14.25 -8.60 12.81
C LYS A 12 14.66 -8.45 11.34
N VAL A 13 14.10 -9.29 10.45
CA VAL A 13 14.41 -9.26 9.01
C VAL A 13 13.97 -7.94 8.37
N PHE A 14 12.78 -7.46 8.72
CA PHE A 14 12.29 -6.16 8.24
C PHE A 14 13.22 -5.02 8.70
N HIS A 15 13.54 -4.98 9.99
CA HIS A 15 14.35 -3.90 10.56
C HIS A 15 15.79 -3.87 10.02
N GLN A 16 16.36 -5.02 9.63
CA GLN A 16 17.67 -5.06 8.97
C GLN A 16 17.70 -4.26 7.66
N ASN A 17 16.59 -4.21 6.93
CA ASN A 17 16.51 -3.54 5.63
C ASN A 17 15.85 -2.15 5.70
N PHE A 18 15.00 -1.92 6.71
CA PHE A 18 14.19 -0.70 6.87
C PHE A 18 14.47 -0.03 8.22
N ASN A 19 15.74 0.28 8.48
CA ASN A 19 16.16 1.14 9.59
C ASN A 19 16.79 2.44 9.06
N MET A 20 17.03 3.39 9.96
CA MET A 20 17.53 4.72 9.61
C MET A 20 18.88 4.69 8.87
N ASN A 21 19.75 3.72 9.19
CA ASN A 21 21.06 3.59 8.54
C ASN A 21 20.94 3.10 7.08
N MET A 22 19.81 2.50 6.71
CA MET A 22 19.55 2.03 5.35
C MET A 22 18.98 3.12 4.44
N VAL A 23 18.52 4.25 4.98
CA VAL A 23 17.92 5.34 4.20
C VAL A 23 18.81 5.81 3.04
N PRO A 24 20.14 6.03 3.21
CA PRO A 24 21.01 6.42 2.10
C PRO A 24 20.98 5.47 0.91
N LYS A 25 20.79 4.15 1.15
CA LYS A 25 20.69 3.13 0.10
C LYS A 25 19.50 3.35 -0.83
N TYR A 26 18.39 3.90 -0.32
CA TYR A 26 17.15 4.09 -1.07
C TYR A 26 16.98 5.50 -1.65
N ARG A 27 17.85 6.45 -1.27
CA ARG A 27 17.80 7.84 -1.80
C ARG A 27 17.82 7.90 -3.34
N PRO A 28 18.61 7.11 -4.08
CA PRO A 28 18.59 7.17 -5.55
C PRO A 28 17.20 6.83 -6.13
N VAL A 29 16.54 5.81 -5.58
CA VAL A 29 15.20 5.38 -5.99
C VAL A 29 14.16 6.44 -5.64
N GLN A 30 14.24 7.02 -4.45
CA GLN A 30 13.36 8.12 -4.04
C GLN A 30 13.52 9.34 -4.95
N LEU A 31 14.76 9.76 -5.24
CA LEU A 31 15.03 10.90 -6.12
C LEU A 31 14.50 10.68 -7.54
N LYS A 32 14.68 9.47 -8.09
CA LYS A 32 14.15 9.09 -9.39
C LYS A 32 12.61 9.22 -9.42
N ASN A 33 11.92 8.62 -8.46
CA ASN A 33 10.46 8.65 -8.40
C ASN A 33 9.92 10.06 -8.10
N THR A 34 10.59 10.85 -7.26
CA THR A 34 10.24 12.26 -7.01
C THR A 34 10.40 13.11 -8.27
N ARG A 35 11.48 12.95 -9.04
CA ARG A 35 11.65 13.68 -10.31
C ARG A 35 10.53 13.34 -11.30
N SER A 36 10.17 12.05 -11.42
CA SER A 36 9.06 11.64 -12.28
C SER A 36 7.73 12.23 -11.82
N LEU A 37 7.47 12.26 -10.51
CA LEU A 37 6.28 12.89 -9.93
C LEU A 37 6.23 14.38 -10.27
N LEU A 38 7.31 15.11 -10.07
CA LEU A 38 7.36 16.55 -10.34
C LEU A 38 7.12 16.86 -11.83
N LEU A 39 7.63 16.05 -12.75
CA LEU A 39 7.35 16.18 -14.18
C LEU A 39 5.86 15.97 -14.48
N ARG A 40 5.24 14.93 -13.91
CA ARG A 40 3.79 14.67 -14.09
C ARG A 40 2.94 15.81 -13.53
N LEU A 41 3.31 16.34 -12.36
CA LEU A 41 2.60 17.46 -11.75
C LEU A 41 2.75 18.76 -12.55
N LEU A 42 3.85 18.92 -13.30
CA LEU A 42 4.03 20.05 -14.20
C LEU A 42 3.12 19.95 -15.43
N ASP A 43 2.96 18.73 -15.97
CA ASP A 43 2.11 18.47 -17.15
C ASP A 43 0.61 18.55 -16.80
N THR A 44 0.21 18.12 -15.60
CA THR A 44 -1.19 18.13 -15.12
C THR A 44 -1.31 18.76 -13.73
N PRO A 45 -1.20 20.10 -13.61
CA PRO A 45 -1.16 20.78 -12.31
C PRO A 45 -2.47 20.74 -11.51
N ASP A 46 -3.63 20.71 -12.18
CA ASP A 46 -4.94 20.85 -11.53
C ASP A 46 -5.67 19.52 -11.25
N ALA A 47 -5.19 18.41 -11.82
CA ALA A 47 -5.86 17.12 -11.74
C ALA A 47 -5.03 16.08 -10.98
N GLY A 48 -5.61 15.50 -9.92
CA GLY A 48 -5.14 14.24 -9.35
C GLY A 48 -3.79 14.29 -8.62
N ILE A 49 -3.42 15.41 -7.97
CA ILE A 49 -2.16 15.51 -7.19
C ILE A 49 -1.98 14.33 -6.24
N MET A 50 -3.06 13.95 -5.55
CA MET A 50 -3.01 12.90 -4.53
C MET A 50 -2.90 11.50 -5.13
N ASP A 51 -3.49 11.28 -6.31
CA ASP A 51 -3.34 10.02 -7.05
C ASP A 51 -1.93 9.90 -7.61
N ASN A 52 -1.40 10.97 -8.22
CA ASN A 52 -0.01 11.03 -8.68
C ASN A 52 1.00 10.76 -7.54
N LEU A 53 0.76 11.34 -6.36
CA LEU A 53 1.57 11.09 -5.17
C LEU A 53 1.48 9.62 -4.73
N ARG A 54 0.25 9.07 -4.67
CA ARG A 54 0.02 7.67 -4.30
C ARG A 54 0.74 6.73 -5.27
N SER A 55 0.65 6.97 -6.58
CA SER A 55 1.33 6.20 -7.61
C SER A 55 2.85 6.27 -7.47
N SER A 56 3.41 7.46 -7.20
CA SER A 56 4.86 7.64 -7.02
C SER A 56 5.38 6.89 -5.78
N VAL A 57 4.64 6.93 -4.68
CA VAL A 57 4.96 6.16 -3.47
C VAL A 57 4.85 4.66 -3.73
N ALA A 58 3.79 4.20 -4.38
CA ALA A 58 3.61 2.79 -4.74
C ALA A 58 4.74 2.30 -5.65
N GLY A 59 5.12 3.06 -6.67
CA GLY A 59 6.26 2.76 -7.55
C GLY A 59 7.59 2.69 -6.80
N THR A 60 7.83 3.61 -5.86
CA THR A 60 9.01 3.57 -4.99
C THR A 60 9.07 2.28 -4.17
N ILE A 61 7.93 1.84 -3.60
CA ILE A 61 7.86 0.60 -2.83
C ILE A 61 8.11 -0.61 -3.73
N LEU A 62 7.52 -0.66 -4.93
CA LEU A 62 7.73 -1.74 -5.90
C LEU A 62 9.21 -1.86 -6.30
N GLU A 63 9.87 -0.73 -6.54
CA GLU A 63 11.29 -0.70 -6.90
C GLU A 63 12.18 -1.11 -5.72
N VAL A 64 11.90 -0.66 -4.50
CA VAL A 64 12.70 -1.00 -3.31
C VAL A 64 12.52 -2.46 -2.87
N VAL A 65 11.29 -2.97 -2.86
CA VAL A 65 10.97 -4.30 -2.31
C VAL A 65 11.18 -5.40 -3.34
N TYR A 66 10.81 -5.15 -4.60
CA TYR A 66 10.82 -6.16 -5.65
C TYR A 66 11.83 -5.90 -6.76
N GLY A 67 12.53 -4.76 -6.75
CA GLY A 67 13.37 -4.35 -7.88
C GLY A 67 12.58 -4.03 -9.14
N TYR A 68 11.26 -3.81 -9.01
CA TYR A 68 10.37 -3.62 -10.14
C TYR A 68 10.27 -2.15 -10.53
N ASN A 69 10.61 -1.85 -11.78
CA ASN A 69 10.52 -0.49 -12.31
C ASN A 69 9.18 -0.29 -13.03
N VAL A 70 8.34 0.58 -12.47
CA VAL A 70 7.03 0.91 -13.03
C VAL A 70 7.21 1.69 -14.34
N ALA A 71 6.72 1.13 -15.44
CA ALA A 71 6.93 1.70 -16.78
C ALA A 71 5.93 2.81 -17.13
N SER A 72 4.67 2.68 -16.68
CA SER A 72 3.59 3.63 -16.99
C SER A 72 2.55 3.70 -15.86
N ALA A 73 1.63 4.66 -15.95
CA ALA A 73 0.50 4.74 -15.03
C ALA A 73 -0.46 3.55 -15.15
N ASP A 74 -0.51 2.90 -16.32
CA ASP A 74 -1.35 1.73 -16.58
C ASP A 74 -0.71 0.41 -16.15
N ASP A 75 0.43 0.46 -15.45
CA ASP A 75 1.14 -0.71 -14.99
C ASP A 75 0.28 -1.59 -14.05
N TYR A 76 0.22 -2.88 -14.35
CA TYR A 76 -0.61 -3.84 -13.62
C TYR A 76 -0.25 -3.92 -12.12
N PHE A 77 1.05 -3.95 -11.79
CA PHE A 77 1.51 -4.04 -10.41
C PHE A 77 1.27 -2.74 -9.66
N LEU A 78 1.39 -1.60 -10.34
CA LEU A 78 1.03 -0.30 -9.78
C LEU A 78 -0.47 -0.28 -9.40
N GLN A 79 -1.36 -0.55 -10.35
CA GLN A 79 -2.80 -0.56 -10.10
C GLN A 79 -3.22 -1.56 -9.03
N THR A 80 -2.62 -2.75 -9.04
CA THR A 80 -2.89 -3.77 -8.02
C THR A 80 -2.46 -3.30 -6.63
N THR A 81 -1.30 -2.64 -6.53
CA THR A 81 -0.79 -2.08 -5.26
C THR A 81 -1.71 -0.98 -4.75
N GLU A 82 -2.16 -0.08 -5.62
CA GLU A 82 -3.09 0.99 -5.24
C GLU A 82 -4.45 0.46 -4.79
N ARG A 83 -5.05 -0.47 -5.54
CA ARG A 83 -6.32 -1.11 -5.14
C ARG A 83 -6.18 -1.83 -3.80
N SER A 84 -5.10 -2.58 -3.63
CA SER A 84 -4.81 -3.29 -2.38
C SER A 84 -4.62 -2.33 -1.21
N MET A 85 -3.96 -1.19 -1.44
CA MET A 85 -3.75 -0.18 -0.40
C MET A 85 -5.07 0.50 -0.01
N THR A 86 -5.94 0.80 -0.97
CA THR A 86 -7.28 1.32 -0.70
C THR A 86 -8.07 0.33 0.15
N ALA A 87 -8.17 -0.93 -0.28
CA ALA A 87 -8.87 -1.97 0.48
C ALA A 87 -8.28 -2.17 1.89
N PHE A 88 -6.95 -2.08 2.02
CA PHE A 88 -6.27 -2.17 3.32
C PHE A 88 -6.60 -1.01 4.25
N ILE A 89 -6.57 0.23 3.76
CA ILE A 89 -6.93 1.42 4.54
C ILE A 89 -8.37 1.29 5.06
N GLU A 90 -9.27 0.80 4.20
CA GLU A 90 -10.64 0.53 4.58
C GLU A 90 -10.74 -0.57 5.65
N ALA A 91 -10.01 -1.68 5.48
CA ALA A 91 -10.04 -2.81 6.40
C ALA A 91 -9.47 -2.51 7.80
N VAL A 92 -8.55 -1.55 7.91
CA VAL A 92 -7.87 -1.21 9.18
C VAL A 92 -8.58 -0.08 9.93
N GLN A 93 -9.54 0.60 9.30
CA GLN A 93 -10.31 1.66 9.94
C GLN A 93 -11.17 1.10 11.08
N PRO A 94 -10.90 1.45 12.35
CA PRO A 94 -11.63 0.87 13.48
C PRO A 94 -13.12 1.21 13.43
N GLY A 95 -13.97 0.21 13.65
CA GLY A 95 -15.42 0.35 13.68
C GLY A 95 -16.05 0.55 12.30
N LYS A 96 -15.30 0.36 11.21
CA LYS A 96 -15.85 0.47 9.85
C LYS A 96 -16.84 -0.66 9.57
N PHE A 97 -16.56 -1.87 10.06
CA PHE A 97 -17.40 -3.03 9.80
C PHE A 97 -18.02 -3.59 11.08
N LEU A 98 -19.32 -3.86 11.03
CA LEU A 98 -20.04 -4.48 12.15
C LEU A 98 -19.45 -5.85 12.55
N VAL A 99 -18.74 -6.53 11.64
CA VAL A 99 -18.06 -7.80 11.92
C VAL A 99 -16.96 -7.65 12.98
N GLU A 100 -16.41 -6.44 13.16
CA GLU A 100 -15.43 -6.15 14.21
C GLU A 100 -16.06 -6.23 15.61
N THR A 101 -17.32 -5.78 15.73
CA THR A 101 -18.09 -5.81 16.99
C THR A 101 -18.84 -7.13 17.18
N PHE A 102 -19.37 -7.70 16.10
CA PHE A 102 -20.18 -8.91 16.08
C PHE A 102 -19.52 -9.98 15.19
N PRO A 103 -18.58 -10.79 15.73
CA PRO A 103 -17.83 -11.77 14.94
C PRO A 103 -18.69 -12.78 14.19
N LEU A 104 -19.92 -13.05 14.64
CA LEU A 104 -20.85 -13.96 13.95
C LEU A 104 -21.13 -13.53 12.50
N LEU A 105 -21.06 -12.22 12.20
CA LEU A 105 -21.29 -11.70 10.85
C LEU A 105 -20.27 -12.24 9.84
N GLN A 106 -19.09 -12.71 10.28
CA GLN A 106 -18.08 -13.30 9.39
C GLN A 106 -18.56 -14.59 8.69
N HIS A 107 -19.58 -15.26 9.22
CA HIS A 107 -20.09 -16.52 8.66
C HIS A 107 -21.24 -16.32 7.66
N ILE A 108 -21.75 -15.10 7.54
CA ILE A 108 -22.87 -14.80 6.64
C ILE A 108 -22.38 -14.88 5.17
N PRO A 109 -23.10 -15.52 4.25
CA PRO A 109 -22.71 -15.57 2.84
C PRO A 109 -22.47 -14.17 2.22
N SER A 110 -21.52 -14.07 1.29
CA SER A 110 -21.15 -12.79 0.65
C SER A 110 -22.26 -12.18 -0.22
N TRP A 111 -23.35 -12.90 -0.48
CA TRP A 111 -24.54 -12.43 -1.19
C TRP A 111 -25.59 -11.80 -0.26
N PHE A 112 -25.49 -11.99 1.06
CA PHE A 112 -26.50 -11.53 2.00
C PHE A 112 -26.49 -9.99 2.14
N PRO A 113 -27.67 -9.35 2.29
CA PRO A 113 -27.76 -7.91 2.49
C PRO A 113 -26.94 -7.45 3.71
N GLY A 114 -26.01 -6.51 3.51
CA GLY A 114 -25.09 -6.05 4.57
C GLY A 114 -23.77 -6.80 4.67
N ALA A 115 -23.54 -7.87 3.88
CA ALA A 115 -22.25 -8.57 3.80
C ALA A 115 -21.24 -7.91 2.83
N GLY A 116 -21.44 -6.63 2.49
CA GLY A 116 -20.61 -5.89 1.53
C GLY A 116 -19.12 -5.83 1.91
N PHE A 117 -18.83 -5.90 3.21
CA PHE A 117 -17.46 -5.95 3.75
C PHE A 117 -16.63 -7.15 3.26
N LYS A 118 -17.27 -8.19 2.72
CA LYS A 118 -16.58 -9.37 2.15
C LYS A 118 -16.08 -9.17 0.72
N ARG A 119 -16.38 -8.04 0.08
CA ARG A 119 -16.09 -7.76 -1.35
C ARG A 119 -15.15 -6.57 -1.57
N LEU A 120 -14.42 -6.17 -0.53
CA LEU A 120 -13.38 -5.14 -0.58
C LEU A 120 -12.15 -5.61 -1.36
#